data_AF-A0A960J384-F1
#
_entry.id   AF-A0A960J384-F1
#
_cell.length_a   1.000
_cell.length_b   1.000
_cell.length_c   1.000
_cell.angle_alpha   90.00
_cell.angle_beta   90.00
_cell.angle_gamma   90.00
#
_symmetry.space_group_name_H-M   'P 1'
#
loop_
_entity.id
_entity.type
_entity.pdbx_description
1 polymer ?
#
loop_
_entity_poly.entity_id
_entity_poly.type
_entity_poly.pdbx_seq_one_letter_code
_entity_poly.pdbx_strand_id
1 'polypeptide(L)' 'RYVRNEVVRAVTPSAAPWKAIVEEAWPSAEHVTDPFLFYSAQSQEELDANLATMLDSVNRLTDLSTLRVATMSEYLLRSL' A
#
# COMPACT_ATOMS: atom_id res chain seq x y z
N ARG A 1 -5.99 -3.73 -8.28
CA ARG A 1 -6.91 -4.25 -7.22
C ARG A 1 -6.55 -3.56 -5.91
N TYR A 2 -7.51 -3.19 -5.07
CA TYR A 2 -7.25 -2.57 -3.76
C TYR A 2 -8.10 -3.23 -2.69
N VAL A 3 -7.48 -3.94 -1.74
CA VAL A 3 -8.17 -4.68 -0.68
C VAL A 3 -7.66 -4.21 0.67
N ARG A 4 -8.59 -3.99 1.62
CA ARG A 4 -8.29 -3.65 3.01
C ARG A 4 -8.85 -4.74 3.91
N ASN A 5 -7.96 -5.46 4.57
CA ASN A 5 -8.30 -6.54 5.48
C ASN A 5 -8.14 -6.07 6.93
N GLU A 6 -9.19 -6.24 7.73
CA GLU A 6 -9.12 -6.06 9.19
C GLU A 6 -8.43 -7.28 9.82
N VAL A 7 -7.52 -7.05 10.77
CA VAL A 7 -6.90 -8.13 11.53
C VAL A 7 -7.72 -8.40 12.78
N VAL A 8 -8.48 -9.49 12.78
CA VAL A 8 -9.39 -9.83 13.90
C VAL A 8 -8.71 -10.57 15.05
N ARG A 9 -7.61 -11.31 14.78
CA ARG A 9 -6.80 -12.01 15.80
C ARG A 9 -5.44 -12.44 15.28
N ALA A 10 -4.46 -12.55 16.18
CA ALA A 10 -3.23 -13.28 15.91
C ALA A 10 -3.45 -14.80 15.96
N VAL A 11 -2.70 -15.55 15.14
CA VAL A 11 -2.72 -17.03 15.11
C VAL A 11 -1.41 -17.67 15.58
N THR A 12 -0.33 -16.89 15.66
CA THR A 12 1.01 -17.35 16.04
C THR A 12 1.44 -16.66 17.34
N PRO A 13 2.04 -17.39 18.31
CA PRO A 13 2.65 -16.76 19.49
C PRO A 13 3.63 -15.66 19.08
N SER A 14 3.59 -14.52 19.76
CA SER A 14 4.46 -13.35 19.51
C SER A 14 4.32 -12.72 18.12
N ALA A 15 3.23 -12.98 17.40
CA ALA A 15 2.94 -12.23 16.17
C ALA A 15 2.88 -10.72 16.47
N ALA A 16 3.44 -9.92 15.56
CA ALA A 16 3.34 -8.48 15.67
C ALA A 16 1.87 -8.03 15.70
N PRO A 17 1.53 -6.98 16.46
CA PRO A 17 0.15 -6.53 16.67
C PRO A 17 -0.37 -5.71 15.47
N TRP A 18 -0.42 -6.34 14.29
CA TRP A 18 -0.95 -5.72 13.07
C TRP A 18 -2.42 -5.36 13.25
N LYS A 19 -2.79 -4.13 12.89
CA LYS A 19 -4.18 -3.64 12.96
C LYS A 19 -4.98 -3.93 11.68
N ALA A 20 -4.29 -3.89 10.54
CA ALA A 20 -4.86 -4.07 9.21
C ALA A 20 -3.79 -4.53 8.23
N ILE A 21 -4.22 -5.13 7.11
CA ILE A 21 -3.36 -5.51 5.99
C ILE A 21 -3.99 -4.94 4.72
N VAL A 22 -3.22 -4.19 3.95
CA VAL A 22 -3.65 -3.63 2.67
C VAL A 22 -2.93 -4.35 1.55
N GLU A 23 -3.68 -4.77 0.52
CA GLU A 23 -3.13 -5.33 -0.71
C GLU A 23 -3.44 -4.41 -1.88
N GLU A 24 -2.40 -3.96 -2.54
CA GLU A 24 -2.47 -3.06 -3.70
C GLU A 24 -1.81 -3.73 -4.89
N ALA A 25 -2.59 -3.99 -5.93
CA ALA A 25 -2.10 -4.54 -7.19
C ALA A 25 -2.14 -3.46 -8.26
N TRP A 26 -0.97 -3.23 -8.87
CA TRP A 26 -0.72 -2.22 -9.89
C TRP A 26 -0.60 -2.84 -11.28
N PRO A 27 -0.91 -2.11 -12.37
CA PRO A 27 -0.86 -2.65 -13.73
C PRO A 27 0.54 -3.08 -14.19
N SER A 28 1.59 -2.43 -13.69
CA SER A 28 2.99 -2.73 -14.02
C SER A 28 3.91 -2.39 -12.86
N ALA A 29 5.16 -2.88 -12.92
CA ALA A 29 6.21 -2.49 -11.97
C ALA A 29 6.50 -0.98 -12.03
N GLU A 30 6.39 -0.37 -13.22
CA GLU A 30 6.61 1.05 -13.44
C GLU A 30 5.66 1.92 -12.61
N HIS A 31 4.40 1.51 -12.47
CA HIS A 31 3.43 2.21 -11.62
C HIS A 31 3.85 2.23 -10.14
N VAL A 32 4.73 1.33 -9.70
CA VAL A 32 5.24 1.26 -8.33
C VAL A 32 6.57 2.02 -8.18
N THR A 33 7.37 2.08 -9.24
CA THR A 33 8.73 2.67 -9.19
C THR A 33 8.81 4.10 -9.70
N ASP A 34 7.84 4.57 -10.49
CA ASP A 34 7.75 5.96 -10.95
C ASP A 34 6.78 6.75 -10.07
N PRO A 35 7.27 7.75 -9.29
CA PRO A 35 6.42 8.60 -8.47
C PRO A 35 5.33 9.36 -9.24
N PHE A 36 5.60 9.79 -10.47
CA PHE A 36 4.61 10.52 -11.27
C PHE A 36 3.43 9.62 -11.63
N LEU A 37 3.71 8.37 -12.03
CA LEU A 37 2.66 7.38 -12.29
C LEU A 37 1.96 6.94 -10.99
N PHE A 38 2.72 6.67 -9.93
CA PHE A 38 2.17 6.19 -8.65
C PHE A 38 1.21 7.22 -8.03
N TYR A 39 1.61 8.49 -8.02
CA TYR A 39 0.82 9.60 -7.45
C TYR A 39 -0.06 10.30 -8.49
N SER A 40 -0.19 9.76 -9.70
CA SER A 40 -1.05 10.31 -10.78
C SER A 40 -0.80 11.80 -11.03
N ALA A 41 0.46 12.18 -11.24
CA ALA A 41 0.88 13.56 -11.43
C ALA A 41 1.55 13.78 -12.79
N GLN A 42 1.36 14.96 -13.39
CA GLN A 42 1.99 15.38 -14.66
C GLN A 42 3.07 16.45 -14.46
N SER A 43 3.19 17.00 -13.25
CA SER A 43 4.16 18.03 -12.89
C SER A 43 4.65 17.83 -11.45
N GLN A 44 5.78 18.46 -11.10
CA GLN A 44 6.31 18.38 -9.74
C GLN A 44 5.34 18.99 -8.71
N GLU A 45 4.69 20.10 -9.07
CA GLU A 45 3.70 20.75 -8.21
C GLU A 45 2.52 19.82 -7.91
N GLU A 46 2.02 19.12 -8.94
CA GLU A 46 0.94 18.14 -8.78
C GLU A 46 1.39 16.92 -7.97
N LEU A 47 2.62 16.45 -8.19
CA LEU A 47 3.21 15.35 -7.41
C LEU A 47 3.27 15.71 -5.92
N ASP A 48 3.76 16.90 -5.60
CA ASP A 48 3.87 17.38 -4.22
C ASP A 48 2.48 17.51 -3.56
N ALA A 49 1.49 18.03 -4.30
CA ALA A 49 0.11 18.17 -3.81
C ALA A 49 -0.58 16.82 -3.57
N ASN A 50 -0.44 15.88 -4.51
CA ASN A 50 -1.04 14.54 -4.41
C ASN A 50 -0.38 13.73 -3.29
N LEU A 51 0.96 13.81 -3.17
CA LEU A 51 1.70 13.19 -2.07
C LEU A 51 1.28 13.75 -0.71
N ALA A 52 1.18 15.08 -0.58
CA ALA A 52 0.75 15.72 0.66
C ALA A 52 -0.67 15.29 1.07
N THR A 53 -1.60 15.22 0.11
CA THR A 53 -2.97 14.75 0.34
C THR A 53 -3.01 13.30 0.83
N MET A 54 -2.21 12.43 0.21
CA MET A 54 -2.09 11.02 0.61
C MET A 54 -1.51 10.90 2.03
N LEU A 55 -0.41 11.59 2.32
CA LEU A 55 0.25 11.57 3.62
C LEU A 55 -0.66 12.10 4.74
N ASP A 56 -1.36 13.21 4.51
CA ASP A 56 -2.33 13.76 5.46
C ASP A 56 -3.46 12.75 5.77
N SER A 57 -3.92 12.02 4.75
CA SER A 57 -4.91 10.97 4.93
C SER A 57 -4.40 9.79 5.77
N VAL A 58 -3.23 9.24 5.44
CA VAL A 58 -2.70 8.05 6.12
C VAL A 58 -2.25 8.38 7.56
N ASN A 59 -1.68 9.57 7.79
CA ASN A 59 -1.23 10.01 9.11
C ASN A 59 -2.39 10.11 10.12
N ARG A 60 -3.63 10.34 9.68
CA ARG A 60 -4.80 10.31 10.57
C ARG A 60 -5.16 8.91 11.07
N LEU A 61 -4.72 7.86 10.39
CA LEU A 61 -5.14 6.48 10.63
C LEU A 61 -4.10 5.67 11.42
N THR A 62 -2.81 5.94 11.21
CA THR A 62 -1.75 5.19 11.85
C THR A 62 -0.45 5.98 11.94
N ASP A 63 0.41 5.60 12.87
CA ASP A 63 1.81 6.02 12.90
C ASP A 63 2.55 5.37 11.72
N LEU A 64 3.01 6.20 10.76
CA LEU A 64 3.72 5.74 9.57
C LEU A 64 5.00 4.95 9.89
N SER A 65 5.64 5.20 11.04
CA SER A 65 6.86 4.47 11.45
C SER A 65 6.58 2.99 11.75
N THR A 66 5.31 2.64 12.00
CA THR A 66 4.86 1.27 12.26
C THR A 66 4.48 0.53 10.97
N LEU A 67 4.32 1.25 9.85
CA LEU A 67 3.94 0.67 8.57
C LEU A 67 5.06 -0.24 8.05
N ARG A 68 4.68 -1.39 7.49
CA ARG A 68 5.59 -2.30 6.79
C ARG A 68 5.03 -2.55 5.40
N VAL A 69 5.86 -2.32 4.38
CA VAL A 69 5.50 -2.44 2.98
C VAL A 69 6.48 -3.40 2.32
N ALA A 70 5.96 -4.32 1.52
CA ALA A 70 6.76 -5.24 0.72
C ALA A 70 6.15 -5.32 -0.69
N THR A 71 6.98 -5.14 -1.71
CA THR A 71 6.55 -5.32 -3.10
C THR A 71 6.56 -6.81 -3.43
N MET A 72 5.45 -7.30 -3.98
CA MET A 72 5.26 -8.71 -4.33
C MET A 72 4.60 -8.86 -5.70
N SER A 73 4.70 -10.06 -6.27
CA SER A 73 4.00 -10.45 -7.49
C SER A 73 2.88 -11.43 -7.17
N GLU A 74 1.74 -11.29 -7.85
CA GLU A 74 0.64 -12.25 -7.79
C GLU A 74 0.66 -13.16 -9.02
N TYR A 75 0.62 -14.48 -8.80
CA TYR A 75 0.54 -15.48 -9.86
C TYR A 75 -0.73 -16.30 -9.68
N LEU A 76 -1.70 -16.11 -10.58
CA LEU A 76 -2.96 -16.86 -10.57
C LEU A 76 -2.78 -18.18 -11.30
N LEU A 77 -2.59 -19.25 -10.52
CA LEU A 77 -2.56 -20.62 -11.04
C LEU A 77 -3.99 -21.11 -11.25
N ARG A 78 -4.32 -21.58 -12.46
CA ARG A 78 -5.54 -22.32 -12.72
C ARG A 78 -5.26 -23.80 -12.52
N SER A 79 -6.18 -24.53 -11.87
CA SER A 79 -6.11 -25.99 -11.86
C SER A 79 -6.18 -26.50 -13.30
N LEU A 80 -5.44 -27.58 -13.58
CA LEU A 80 -5.53 -28.32 -14.84
C LEU A 80 -6.94 -28.88 -15.04
#